data_AF-A0A949BWE6-F1
#
_entry.id   AF-A0A949BWE6-F1
#
_cell.length_a   1.000
_cell.length_b   1.000
_cell.length_c   1.000
_cell.angle_alpha   90.00
_cell.angle_beta   90.00
_cell.angle_gamma   90.00
#
_symmetry.space_group_name_H-M   'P 1'
#
loop_
_entity.id
_entity.type
_entity.pdbx_description
1 polymer ?
#
loop_
_entity_poly.entity_id
_entity_poly.type
_entity_poly.pdbx_seq_one_letter_code
_entity_poly.pdbx_strand_id
1 'polypeptide(L)'
;REGMFGAIYWWMVKLGLAVTSLISGFLLNASGFNVELGLNQSASALLKLRLFDIGIPIVTSLAAIFIIMTFSITETKAYNIRTQVERRREERRKEAIRAEEERRREGRRKD
;
A
#
# COMPACT_ATOMS: atom_id res chain seq x y z
N ARG A 1 -8.89 9.15 -11.35
CA ARG A 1 -7.95 8.01 -11.12
C ARG A 1 -7.30 8.07 -9.75
N GLU A 2 -7.05 9.26 -9.19
CA GLU A 2 -6.58 9.45 -7.80
C GLU A 2 -7.47 8.76 -6.75
N GLY A 3 -8.80 8.79 -6.91
CA GLY A 3 -9.72 8.09 -6.01
C GLY A 3 -9.54 6.56 -5.94
N MET A 4 -9.06 5.93 -7.01
CA MET A 4 -8.78 4.48 -7.00
C MET A 4 -7.54 4.17 -6.17
N PHE A 5 -6.49 4.99 -6.27
CA PHE A 5 -5.29 4.84 -5.43
C PHE A 5 -5.61 5.11 -3.96
N GLY A 6 -6.43 6.12 -3.67
CA GLY A 6 -6.92 6.39 -2.32
C GLY A 6 -7.74 5.24 -1.74
N ALA A 7 -8.61 4.62 -2.54
CA ALA A 7 -9.42 3.48 -2.10
C ALA A 7 -8.55 2.25 -1.76
N ILE A 8 -7.57 1.92 -2.59
CA ILE A 8 -6.64 0.81 -2.34
C ILE A 8 -5.80 1.11 -1.08
N TYR A 9 -5.25 2.32 -0.97
CA TYR A 9 -4.49 2.73 0.22
C TYR A 9 -5.32 2.55 1.50
N TRP A 10 -6.55 3.06 1.52
CA TRP A 10 -7.40 2.96 2.70
C TRP A 10 -7.80 1.51 3.03
N TRP A 11 -8.02 0.68 2.00
CA TRP A 11 -8.28 -0.73 2.20
C TRP A 11 -7.08 -1.45 2.83
N MET A 12 -5.85 -1.15 2.39
CA MET A 12 -4.62 -1.69 3.00
C MET A 12 -4.48 -1.27 4.47
N VAL A 13 -4.83 -0.02 4.82
CA VAL A 13 -4.83 0.45 6.22
C VAL A 13 -5.80 -0.38 7.07
N LYS A 14 -7.01 -0.62 6.59
CA LYS A 14 -8.00 -1.44 7.31
C LYS A 14 -7.53 -2.87 7.53
N LEU A 15 -6.91 -3.47 6.52
CA LEU A 15 -6.32 -4.79 6.64
C LEU A 15 -5.22 -4.82 7.70
N GLY A 16 -4.34 -3.81 7.71
CA GLY A 16 -3.30 -3.67 8.73
C GLY A 16 -3.88 -3.56 10.14
N LEU A 17 -4.92 -2.73 10.32
CA LEU A 17 -5.60 -2.60 11.61
C LEU A 17 -6.23 -3.92 12.07
N ALA A 18 -6.88 -4.67 11.17
CA ALA A 18 -7.47 -5.97 11.50
C ALA A 18 -6.41 -6.99 11.96
N VAL A 19 -5.27 -7.04 11.27
CA VAL A 19 -4.14 -7.91 11.66
C VAL A 19 -3.59 -7.48 13.03
N THR A 20 -3.38 -6.18 13.26
CA THR A 20 -2.92 -5.66 14.55
C THR A 20 -3.88 -5.99 15.68
N SER A 21 -5.19 -5.89 15.45
CA SER A 21 -6.20 -6.27 16.45
C SER A 21 -6.10 -7.74 16.84
N LEU A 22 -5.89 -8.65 15.87
CA LEU A 22 -5.70 -10.07 16.15
C LEU A 22 -4.42 -10.34 16.95
N ILE A 23 -3.32 -9.71 16.53
CA ILE A 23 -2.01 -9.84 17.20
C ILE A 23 -2.09 -9.33 18.64
N SER A 24 -2.77 -8.20 18.86
CA SER A 24 -2.94 -7.62 20.20
C SER A 24 -3.64 -8.59 21.16
N GLY A 25 -4.73 -9.23 20.71
CA GLY A 25 -5.42 -10.26 21.51
C GLY A 25 -4.52 -11.44 21.87
N PHE A 26 -3.70 -11.91 20.92
CA PHE A 26 -2.73 -12.97 21.16
C PHE A 26 -1.64 -12.56 22.18
N LEU A 27 -1.10 -11.35 22.07
CA LEU A 27 -0.06 -10.84 22.98
C LEU A 27 -0.55 -10.69 24.42
N LEU A 28 -1.81 -10.28 24.61
CA LEU A 28 -2.43 -10.20 25.94
C LEU A 28 -2.54 -11.59 26.59
N ASN A 29 -2.97 -12.60 25.83
CA ASN A 29 -3.00 -13.98 26.33
C ASN A 29 -1.58 -14.50 26.65
N ALA A 30 -0.61 -14.27 25.75
CA ALA A 30 0.77 -14.73 25.92
C ALA A 30 1.52 -14.04 27.07
N SER A 31 1.22 -12.77 27.37
CA SER A 31 1.80 -12.05 28.50
C SER A 31 1.30 -12.55 29.86
N GLY A 32 0.18 -13.29 29.90
CA GLY A 32 -0.48 -13.69 31.13
C GLY A 32 -1.21 -12.52 31.81
N PHE A 33 -1.57 -11.50 31.03
CA PHE A 33 -2.33 -10.36 31.52
C PHE A 33 -3.75 -10.79 31.90
N ASN A 34 -4.18 -10.46 33.11
CA ASN A 34 -5.54 -10.75 33.58
C ASN A 34 -6.25 -9.46 33.98
N VAL A 35 -7.29 -9.09 33.26
CA VAL A 35 -8.07 -7.86 33.49
C VAL A 35 -8.66 -7.81 34.91
N GLU A 36 -9.05 -8.95 35.49
CA GLU A 36 -9.70 -9.01 36.81
C GLU A 36 -8.78 -8.62 37.96
N LEU A 37 -7.45 -8.80 37.80
CA LEU A 37 -6.49 -8.44 38.85
C LEU A 37 -6.25 -6.92 38.95
N GLY A 38 -6.74 -6.12 38.00
CA GLY A 38 -6.61 -4.66 38.02
C GLY A 38 -5.15 -4.22 38.25
N LEU A 39 -4.90 -3.45 39.31
CA LEU A 39 -3.57 -2.97 39.69
C LEU A 39 -2.65 -4.05 40.31
N ASN A 40 -3.18 -5.20 40.68
CA ASN A 40 -2.42 -6.29 41.32
C ASN A 40 -1.76 -7.24 40.30
N GLN A 41 -1.28 -6.71 39.16
CA GLN A 41 -0.61 -7.52 38.14
C GLN A 41 0.75 -8.03 38.63
N SER A 42 1.11 -9.24 38.21
CA SER A 42 2.45 -9.76 38.46
C SER A 42 3.51 -8.89 37.77
N ALA A 43 4.66 -8.69 38.44
CA ALA A 43 5.79 -7.95 37.85
C ALA A 43 6.27 -8.55 36.52
N SER A 44 6.12 -9.87 36.36
CA SER A 44 6.47 -10.58 35.12
C SER A 44 5.54 -10.24 33.95
N ALA A 45 4.23 -10.07 34.19
CA ALA A 45 3.29 -9.68 33.15
C ALA A 45 3.57 -8.24 32.66
N LEU A 46 3.81 -7.31 33.60
CA LEU A 46 4.17 -5.92 33.26
C LEU A 46 5.48 -5.83 32.48
N LEU A 47 6.48 -6.64 32.82
CA LEU A 47 7.75 -6.70 32.09
C LEU A 47 7.53 -7.19 30.65
N LYS A 48 6.75 -8.26 30.44
CA LYS A 48 6.43 -8.79 29.11
C LYS A 48 5.71 -7.76 28.23
N LEU A 49 4.73 -7.03 28.79
CA LEU A 49 4.04 -5.97 28.06
C LEU A 49 4.99 -4.87 27.59
N ARG A 50 5.87 -4.39 28.48
CA ARG A 50 6.91 -3.40 28.12
C ARG A 50 7.87 -3.93 27.06
N LEU A 51 8.22 -5.21 27.13
CA LEU A 51 9.07 -5.84 26.13
C LEU A 51 8.37 -5.89 24.76
N PHE A 52 7.07 -6.14 24.70
CA PHE A 52 6.29 -6.09 23.46
C PHE A 52 6.17 -4.66 22.92
N ASP A 53 5.89 -3.68 23.79
CA ASP A 53 5.78 -2.26 23.40
C ASP A 53 7.08 -1.70 22.82
N ILE A 54 8.25 -2.18 23.27
CA ILE A 54 9.56 -1.76 22.75
C ILE A 54 9.99 -2.64 21.56
N GLY A 55 9.79 -3.95 21.66
CA GLY A 55 10.26 -4.92 20.69
C GLY A 55 9.52 -4.85 19.35
N ILE A 56 8.20 -4.68 19.38
CA ILE A 56 7.39 -4.64 18.16
C ILE A 56 7.74 -3.44 17.27
N PRO A 57 7.85 -2.20 17.79
CA PRO A 57 8.30 -1.07 16.97
C PRO A 57 9.69 -1.28 16.37
N ILE A 58 10.64 -1.81 17.13
CA ILE A 58 12.01 -2.08 16.64
C ILE A 58 11.98 -3.06 15.46
N VAL A 59 11.31 -4.19 15.62
CA VAL A 59 11.20 -5.22 14.56
C VAL A 59 10.47 -4.67 13.34
N THR A 60 9.39 -3.91 13.56
CA THR A 60 8.60 -3.31 12.48
C THR A 60 9.43 -2.29 11.68
N SER A 61 10.21 -1.44 12.37
CA SER A 61 11.11 -0.48 11.72
C SER A 61 12.20 -1.17 10.91
N LEU A 62 12.82 -2.23 11.44
CA LEU A 62 13.82 -3.01 10.72
C LEU A 62 13.22 -3.68 9.47
N ALA A 63 12.02 -4.26 9.59
CA ALA A 63 11.30 -4.84 8.47
C ALA A 63 10.97 -3.79 7.40
N ALA A 64 10.52 -2.60 7.81
CA ALA A 64 10.25 -1.48 6.90
C ALA A 64 11.51 -1.04 6.14
N ILE A 65 12.63 -0.87 6.85
CA ILE A 65 13.92 -0.52 6.23
C ILE A 65 14.34 -1.58 5.23
N PHE A 66 14.25 -2.87 5.60
CA PHE A 66 14.58 -3.98 4.71
C PHE A 66 13.72 -4.01 3.43
N ILE A 67 12.41 -3.76 3.56
CA ILE A 67 11.50 -3.67 2.40
C ILE A 67 11.89 -2.48 1.52
N ILE A 68 12.17 -1.31 2.10
CA ILE A 68 12.56 -0.13 1.32
C ILE A 68 13.88 -0.39 0.57
N MET A 69 14.84 -1.06 1.22
CA MET A 69 16.11 -1.44 0.59
C MET A 69 15.95 -2.40 -0.60
N THR A 70 14.92 -3.26 -0.59
CA THR A 70 14.64 -4.16 -1.72
C THR A 70 13.92 -3.47 -2.89
N PHE A 71 13.30 -2.31 -2.66
CA PHE A 71 12.68 -1.50 -3.71
C PHE A 71 13.68 -0.53 -4.37
N SER A 72 14.14 -0.86 -5.57
CA SER A 72 14.91 0.04 -6.42
C SER A 72 13.99 0.99 -7.22
N ILE A 73 13.51 2.04 -6.55
CA ILE A 73 12.91 3.20 -7.22
C ILE A 73 14.03 4.15 -7.59
N THR A 74 14.69 3.87 -8.72
CA THR A 74 15.67 4.80 -9.30
C THR A 74 14.96 5.87 -10.13
N GLU A 75 15.52 7.07 -10.17
CA GLU A 75 15.03 8.18 -11.01
C GLU A 75 14.90 7.75 -12.48
N THR A 76 15.87 6.97 -12.97
CA THR A 76 15.85 6.39 -14.32
C THR A 76 14.61 5.55 -14.57
N LYS A 77 14.14 4.77 -13.58
CA LYS A 77 12.95 3.93 -13.70
C LYS A 77 11.69 4.79 -13.76
N ALA A 78 11.62 5.86 -12.97
CA ALA A 78 10.51 6.81 -13.00
C ALA A 78 10.43 7.53 -14.36
N TYR A 79 11.56 8.00 -14.88
CA TYR A 79 11.64 8.63 -16.21
C TYR A 79 11.21 7.67 -17.32
N ASN A 80 11.75 6.44 -17.33
CA ASN A 80 11.40 5.42 -18.32
C ASN A 80 9.90 5.09 -18.32
N ILE A 81 9.28 4.98 -17.13
CA ILE A 81 7.83 4.73 -17.03
C ILE A 81 7.05 5.91 -17.61
N ARG A 82 7.45 7.15 -17.32
CA ARG A 82 6.81 8.35 -17.86
C ARG A 82 6.87 8.39 -19.37
N THR A 83 8.06 8.19 -19.96
CA THR A 83 8.24 8.16 -21.41
C THR A 83 7.38 7.07 -22.06
N GLN A 84 7.29 5.88 -21.46
CA GLN A 84 6.41 4.81 -21.95
C GLN A 84 4.92 5.20 -21.90
N VAL A 85 4.48 5.89 -20.85
CA VAL A 85 3.09 6.36 -20.74
C VAL A 85 2.78 7.44 -21.77
N GLU A 86 3.70 8.39 -22.00
CA GLU A 86 3.57 9.45 -23.00
C GLU A 86 3.51 8.87 -24.42
N ARG A 87 4.41 7.94 -24.77
CA ARG A 87 4.37 7.24 -26.07
C ARG A 87 3.02 6.57 -26.34
N ARG A 88 2.48 5.84 -25.36
CA ARG A 88 1.15 5.20 -25.49
C ARG A 88 0.00 6.19 -25.61
N ARG A 89 0.14 7.41 -25.08
CA ARG A 89 -0.87 8.46 -25.27
C ARG A 89 -0.83 9.02 -26.68
N GLU A 90 0.36 9.24 -27.23
CA GLU A 90 0.53 9.73 -28.60
C GLU A 90 0.05 8.74 -29.65
N GLU A 91 0.34 7.45 -29.49
CA GLU A 91 -0.13 6.38 -30.38
C GLU A 91 -1.66 6.37 -30.47
N ARG A 92 -2.35 6.35 -29.32
CA ARG A 92 -3.82 6.42 -29.27
C ARG A 92 -4.39 7.70 -29.87
N ARG A 93 -3.69 8.84 -29.70
CA ARG A 93 -4.11 10.12 -30.32
C ARG A 93 -4.01 10.04 -31.85
N LYS A 94 -2.92 9.48 -32.37
CA LYS A 94 -2.72 9.30 -33.82
C LYS A 94 -3.75 8.33 -34.41
N GLU A 95 -4.06 7.24 -33.72
CA GLU A 95 -5.10 6.29 -34.13
C GLU A 95 -6.48 6.94 -34.20
N ALA A 96 -6.84 7.74 -33.18
CA ALA A 96 -8.11 8.47 -33.17
C ALA A 96 -8.23 9.44 -34.35
N ILE A 97 -7.17 10.19 -34.66
CA ILE A 97 -7.14 11.12 -35.80
C ILE A 97 -7.29 10.35 -37.12
N ARG A 98 -6.57 9.24 -37.31
CA ARG A 98 -6.70 8.41 -38.53
C ARG A 98 -8.11 7.86 -38.70
N ALA A 99 -8.70 7.33 -37.62
CA ALA A 99 -10.07 6.84 -37.65
C ALA A 99 -11.08 7.95 -38.00
N GLU A 100 -10.85 9.18 -37.54
CA GLU A 100 -11.68 10.32 -37.89
C GLU A 100 -11.50 10.76 -39.36
N GLU A 101 -10.27 10.78 -39.87
CA GLU A 101 -10.00 11.06 -41.29
C GLU A 101 -10.64 10.02 -42.22
N GLU A 102 -10.58 8.74 -41.86
CA GLU A 102 -11.25 7.66 -42.60
C GLU A 102 -12.76 7.86 -42.63
N ARG A 103 -13.39 8.14 -41.47
CA ARG A 103 -14.83 8.47 -41.41
C ARG A 103 -15.20 9.68 -42.27
N ARG A 104 -14.37 10.74 -42.26
CA ARG A 104 -14.60 11.95 -43.08
C ARG A 104 -14.44 11.68 -44.58
N ARG A 105 -13.57 10.75 -44.96
CA ARG A 105 -13.39 10.31 -46.36
C ARG A 105 -14.55 9.44 -46.83
N GLU A 106 -15.05 8.56 -45.96
CA GLU A 106 -16.23 7.74 -46.26
C GLU A 106 -17.50 8.59 -46.39
N GLY A 107 -17.69 9.60 -45.53
CA GLY A 107 -18.79 10.56 -45.67
C GLY A 107 -18.76 11.27 -47.02
N ARG A 108 -17.60 11.81 -47.41
CA ARG A 108 -17.40 12.47 -48.72
C ARG A 108 -17.54 11.56 -49.95
N ARG A 109 -17.51 10.23 -49.81
CA ARG A 109 -17.77 9.29 -50.93
C ARG A 109 -19.25 8.93 -51.07
N LYS A 110 -20.06 9.17 -50.03
CA LYS A 110 -21.48 8.81 -50.01
C LYS A 110 -22.40 9.96 -50.42
N ASP A 111 -21.88 11.18 -50.44
CA ASP A 111 -22.49 12.38 -51.03
C ASP A 111 -22.14 12.50 -52.52
#